data_AF-A0A0S8AG55-F1
#
_entry.id   AF-A0A0S8AG55-F1
#
_cell.length_a   1.000
_cell.length_b   1.000
_cell.length_c   1.000
_cell.angle_alpha   90.00
_cell.angle_beta   90.00
_cell.angle_gamma   90.00
#
_symmetry.space_group_name_H-M   'P 1'
#
loop_
_entity.id
_entity.type
_entity.pdbx_description
1 polymer ?
#
loop_
_entity_poly.entity_id
_entity_poly.type
_entity_poly.pdbx_seq_one_letter_code
_entity_poly.pdbx_strand_id
1 'polypeptide(L)'
;MNLCRAYPVFIILSVVIGWAIAHFRNVPVLYGISIGMSVGMAPLFLLGIIYALMMAWRPDRPMCRCGKCQSEDYEFVWREEIPVMKKTIYEFRCPSCSRTYRKKDKRFWEVSSDGSETPFMVISKWGRWQIENTEPPIHSS
;
A
#
# COMPACT_ATOMS: atom_id res chain seq x y z
N MET A 1 19.45 3.42 2.12
CA MET A 1 19.72 4.88 2.11
C MET A 1 18.59 5.58 2.84
N ASN A 2 18.91 6.39 3.85
CA ASN A 2 17.88 7.11 4.62
C ASN A 2 17.25 8.19 3.73
N LEU A 3 15.99 8.02 3.33
CA LEU A 3 15.25 8.98 2.49
C LEU A 3 15.35 10.42 3.03
N CYS A 4 15.36 10.57 4.36
CA CYS A 4 15.47 11.86 5.04
C CYS A 4 16.76 12.64 4.70
N ARG A 5 17.85 11.94 4.32
CA ARG A 5 19.12 12.58 3.95
C ARG A 5 19.23 12.90 2.46
N ALA A 6 18.54 12.15 1.60
CA ALA A 6 18.57 12.34 0.16
C ALA A 6 17.68 13.51 -0.31
N TYR A 7 16.57 13.74 0.40
CA TYR A 7 15.60 14.78 0.05
C TYR A 7 16.16 16.22 0.03
N PRO A 8 16.89 16.71 1.05
CA PRO A 8 17.43 18.07 1.02
C PRO A 8 18.50 18.24 -0.08
N VAL A 9 19.31 17.21 -0.33
CA VAL A 9 20.33 17.23 -1.40
C VAL A 9 19.68 17.36 -2.78
N PHE A 10 18.56 16.67 -2.99
CA PHE A 10 17.79 16.74 -4.25
C PHE A 10 17.19 18.13 -4.50
N ILE A 11 16.66 18.78 -3.46
CA ILE A 11 16.12 20.14 -3.57
C ILE A 11 17.24 21.13 -3.93
N ILE A 12 18.38 21.05 -3.25
CA ILE A 12 19.53 21.92 -3.52
C ILE A 12 20.00 21.76 -4.97
N LEU A 13 20.13 20.51 -5.45
CA LEU A 13 20.50 20.23 -6.84
C LEU A 13 19.49 20.84 -7.84
N SER A 14 18.20 20.70 -7.57
CA SER A 14 17.13 21.23 -8.44
C SER A 14 17.18 22.76 -8.53
N VAL A 15 17.48 23.44 -7.41
CA VAL A 15 17.65 24.90 -7.35
C VAL A 15 18.92 25.33 -8.10
N VAL A 16 20.04 24.63 -7.92
CA VAL A 16 21.32 24.93 -8.60
C VAL A 16 21.19 24.78 -10.11
N ILE A 17 20.52 23.71 -10.58
CA ILE A 17 20.26 23.49 -12.01
C ILE A 17 19.35 24.59 -12.57
N GLY A 18 18.27 24.94 -11.86
CA GLY A 18 17.37 26.02 -12.26
C GLY A 18 18.07 27.38 -12.36
N TRP A 19 18.96 27.67 -11.40
CA TRP A 19 19.79 28.87 -11.43
C TRP A 19 20.75 28.90 -12.63
N ALA A 20 21.44 27.78 -12.90
CA ALA A 20 22.34 27.67 -14.05
C ALA A 20 21.58 27.91 -15.38
N ILE A 21 20.40 27.32 -15.54
CA ILE A 21 19.55 27.53 -16.73
C ILE A 21 19.12 29.01 -16.84
N ALA A 22 18.76 29.67 -15.74
CA ALA A 22 18.42 31.08 -15.74
C ALA A 22 19.58 31.94 -16.27
N HIS A 23 20.79 31.66 -15.76
CA HIS A 23 22.00 32.37 -16.16
C HIS A 23 22.33 32.19 -17.65
N PHE A 24 22.23 30.97 -18.18
CA PHE A 24 22.51 30.71 -19.61
C PHE A 24 21.47 31.31 -20.56
N ARG A 25 20.21 31.45 -20.13
CA ARG A 25 19.13 31.96 -20.99
C ARG A 25 18.83 33.45 -20.80
N ASN A 26 19.60 34.17 -19.97
CA ASN A 26 19.35 35.57 -19.60
C ASN A 26 17.90 35.83 -19.15
N VAL A 27 17.29 34.84 -18.49
CA VAL A 27 15.94 34.98 -17.92
C VAL A 27 16.04 35.34 -16.43
N PRO A 28 15.00 35.97 -15.85
CA PRO A 28 14.99 36.28 -14.42
C PRO A 28 15.27 35.03 -13.58
N VAL A 29 16.15 35.16 -12.57
CA VAL A 29 16.58 34.04 -11.71
C VAL A 29 15.39 33.34 -11.05
N LEU A 30 14.39 34.12 -10.61
CA LEU A 30 13.15 33.58 -10.05
C LEU A 30 12.43 32.62 -11.01
N TYR A 31 12.45 32.91 -12.31
CA TYR A 31 11.84 32.08 -13.34
C TYR A 31 12.64 30.80 -13.61
N GLY A 32 13.98 30.86 -13.58
CA GLY A 32 14.81 29.65 -13.69
C GLY A 32 14.67 28.71 -12.49
N ILE A 33 14.61 29.28 -11.27
CA ILE A 33 14.39 28.50 -10.04
C ILE A 33 13.01 27.82 -10.06
N SER A 34 11.95 28.52 -10.49
CA SER A 34 10.61 27.93 -10.55
C SER A 34 10.53 26.77 -11.54
N ILE A 35 11.20 26.88 -12.71
CA ILE A 35 11.31 25.79 -13.67
C ILE A 35 12.10 24.62 -13.08
N GLY A 36 13.28 24.88 -12.49
CA GLY A 36 14.12 23.85 -11.90
C GLY A 36 13.40 23.06 -10.80
N MET A 37 12.68 23.77 -9.93
CA MET A 37 11.84 23.14 -8.90
C MET A 37 10.67 22.36 -9.49
N SER A 38 9.97 22.90 -10.49
CA SER A 38 8.84 22.21 -11.13
C SER A 38 9.30 20.91 -11.81
N VAL A 39 10.39 20.97 -12.57
CA VAL A 39 10.95 19.80 -13.26
C VAL A 39 11.50 18.77 -12.27
N GLY A 40 12.15 19.22 -11.19
CA GLY A 40 12.67 18.33 -10.14
C GLY A 40 11.55 17.66 -9.32
N MET A 41 10.53 18.42 -8.93
CA MET A 41 9.45 17.92 -8.07
C MET A 41 8.36 17.17 -8.82
N ALA A 42 8.10 17.49 -10.09
CA ALA A 42 7.09 16.83 -10.91
C ALA A 42 7.18 15.29 -10.92
N PRO A 43 8.34 14.64 -11.13
CA PRO A 43 8.41 13.18 -11.13
C PRO A 43 8.14 12.57 -9.75
N LEU A 44 8.56 13.21 -8.66
CA LEU A 44 8.27 12.75 -7.30
C LEU A 44 6.76 12.84 -7.01
N PHE A 45 6.15 13.96 -7.41
CA PHE A 45 4.72 14.16 -7.26
C PHE A 45 3.90 13.16 -8.09
N LEU A 46 4.29 12.96 -9.36
CA LEU A 46 3.68 11.98 -10.25
C LEU A 46 3.81 10.55 -9.69
N LEU A 47 4.98 10.20 -9.16
CA LEU A 47 5.18 8.90 -8.51
C LEU A 47 4.28 8.73 -7.29
N GLY A 48 4.11 9.79 -6.48
CA GLY A 48 3.19 9.81 -5.35
C GLY A 48 1.74 9.59 -5.77
N ILE A 49 1.29 10.25 -6.84
CA ILE A 49 -0.06 10.03 -7.41
C ILE A 49 -0.21 8.59 -7.90
N ILE A 50 0.76 8.08 -8.67
CA ILE A 50 0.73 6.70 -9.17
C ILE A 50 0.65 5.72 -8.00
N TYR A 51 1.45 5.93 -6.95
CA TYR A 51 1.44 5.10 -5.76
C TYR A 51 0.08 5.13 -5.05
N ALA A 52 -0.50 6.32 -4.85
CA ALA A 52 -1.82 6.47 -4.25
C ALA A 52 -2.92 5.78 -5.08
N LEU A 53 -2.89 5.95 -6.41
CA LEU A 53 -3.80 5.26 -7.33
C LEU A 53 -3.62 3.74 -7.28
N MET A 54 -2.38 3.26 -7.18
CA MET A 54 -2.09 1.84 -7.03
C MET A 54 -2.64 1.28 -5.71
N MET A 55 -2.46 1.99 -4.60
CA MET A 55 -2.98 1.58 -3.28
C MET A 55 -4.51 1.59 -3.24
N ALA A 56 -5.15 2.59 -3.85
CA ALA A 56 -6.60 2.63 -4.00
C ALA A 56 -7.13 1.50 -4.90
N TRP A 57 -6.37 1.12 -5.93
CA TRP A 57 -6.75 0.05 -6.85
C TRP A 57 -6.47 -1.37 -6.32
N ARG A 58 -5.45 -1.51 -5.46
CA ARG A 58 -5.00 -2.76 -4.83
C ARG A 58 -4.89 -2.57 -3.32
N PRO A 59 -6.04 -2.51 -2.62
CA PRO A 59 -6.02 -2.30 -1.19
C PRO A 59 -5.35 -3.48 -0.49
N ASP A 60 -4.54 -3.18 0.52
CA ASP A 60 -3.71 -4.19 1.18
C ASP A 60 -4.53 -5.18 2.05
N ARG A 61 -5.80 -4.83 2.31
CA ARG A 61 -6.79 -5.62 3.06
C ARG A 61 -8.16 -5.54 2.36
N PRO A 62 -9.00 -6.58 2.44
CA PRO A 62 -10.35 -6.53 1.88
C PRO A 62 -11.30 -5.72 2.75
N MET A 63 -12.43 -5.27 2.19
CA MET A 63 -13.54 -4.75 3.00
C MET A 63 -14.10 -5.84 3.92
N CYS A 64 -14.53 -5.45 5.11
CA CYS A 64 -15.13 -6.39 6.05
C CYS A 64 -16.45 -6.95 5.50
N ARG A 65 -16.79 -8.18 5.88
CA ARG A 65 -18.04 -8.84 5.48
C ARG A 65 -19.30 -8.06 5.89
N CYS A 66 -19.23 -7.23 6.93
CA CYS A 66 -20.34 -6.38 7.33
C CYS A 66 -20.54 -5.13 6.44
N GLY A 67 -19.60 -4.84 5.53
CA GLY A 67 -19.64 -3.69 4.64
C GLY A 67 -19.38 -2.32 5.29
N LYS A 68 -19.22 -2.26 6.62
CA LYS A 68 -19.05 -0.99 7.37
C LYS A 68 -17.60 -0.58 7.62
N CYS A 69 -16.66 -1.51 7.50
CA CYS A 69 -15.24 -1.29 7.75
C CYS A 69 -14.47 -1.42 6.43
N GLN A 70 -13.78 -0.35 6.04
CA GLN A 70 -12.94 -0.32 4.84
C GLN A 70 -11.60 -1.01 5.10
N SER A 71 -10.78 -1.11 4.06
CA SER A 71 -9.46 -1.74 4.11
C SER A 71 -8.50 -1.08 5.09
N GLU A 72 -8.69 0.20 5.42
CA GLU A 72 -7.80 0.97 6.29
C GLU A 72 -8.22 0.92 7.76
N ASP A 73 -9.51 0.72 8.02
CA ASP A 73 -10.14 0.85 9.35
C ASP A 73 -9.93 -0.35 10.27
N TYR A 74 -9.24 -1.40 9.81
CA TYR A 74 -8.97 -2.57 10.64
C TYR A 74 -7.99 -2.26 11.76
N GLU A 75 -8.37 -2.65 12.98
CA GLU A 75 -7.48 -2.66 14.12
C GLU A 75 -6.48 -3.81 13.98
N PHE A 76 -5.19 -3.49 14.12
CA PHE A 76 -4.16 -4.50 14.17
C PHE A 76 -4.11 -5.11 15.57
N VAL A 77 -4.30 -6.44 15.65
CA VAL A 77 -4.36 -7.15 16.94
C VAL A 77 -3.01 -7.77 17.26
N TRP A 78 -2.47 -8.54 16.32
CA TRP A 78 -1.29 -9.37 16.56
C TRP A 78 -0.54 -9.71 15.28
N ARG A 79 0.76 -9.98 15.41
CA ARG A 79 1.61 -10.56 14.36
C ARG A 79 2.30 -11.78 14.91
N GLU A 80 2.19 -12.88 14.17
CA GLU A 80 2.92 -14.11 14.46
C GLU A 80 3.87 -14.42 13.31
N GLU A 81 5.14 -14.66 13.63
CA GLU A 81 6.14 -15.09 12.67
C GLU A 81 6.42 -16.58 12.90
N ILE A 82 6.11 -17.40 11.89
CA ILE A 82 6.37 -18.85 11.94
C ILE A 82 7.73 -19.10 11.26
N PRO A 83 8.82 -19.30 12.02
CA PRO A 83 10.18 -19.31 11.48
C PRO A 83 10.39 -20.49 10.52
N VAL A 84 9.78 -21.63 10.85
CA VAL A 84 9.89 -22.88 10.10
C VAL A 84 9.31 -22.75 8.69
N MET A 85 8.23 -21.97 8.52
CA MET A 85 7.59 -21.77 7.23
C MET A 85 8.00 -20.46 6.54
N LYS A 86 8.80 -19.61 7.20
CA LYS A 86 9.07 -18.22 6.77
C LYS A 86 7.80 -17.45 6.42
N LYS A 87 6.73 -17.66 7.18
CA LYS A 87 5.42 -17.02 6.97
C LYS A 87 5.11 -16.09 8.13
N THR A 88 4.55 -14.94 7.79
CA THR A 88 4.02 -13.98 8.78
C THR A 88 2.51 -14.00 8.71
N ILE A 89 1.87 -14.25 9.84
CA ILE A 89 0.43 -14.17 10.01
C ILE A 89 0.13 -12.83 10.68
N TYR A 90 -0.83 -12.10 10.12
CA TYR A 90 -1.31 -10.84 10.69
C TYR A 90 -2.76 -11.01 11.10
N GLU A 91 -3.07 -10.65 12.33
CA GLU A 91 -4.43 -10.68 12.86
C GLU A 91 -5.01 -9.26 12.94
N PHE A 92 -6.23 -9.13 12.41
CA PHE A 92 -6.96 -7.88 12.29
C PHE A 92 -8.35 -8.02 12.89
N ARG A 93 -8.86 -6.95 13.49
CA ARG A 93 -10.22 -6.88 14.01
C ARG A 93 -10.98 -5.74 13.37
N CYS A 94 -12.23 -6.01 13.00
CA CYS A 94 -13.13 -4.96 12.54
C CYS A 94 -13.70 -4.21 13.76
N PRO A 95 -13.50 -2.88 13.90
CA PRO A 95 -14.04 -2.12 15.03
C PRO A 95 -15.57 -2.04 15.02
N SER A 96 -16.21 -2.18 13.85
CA SER A 96 -17.68 -2.05 13.72
C SER A 96 -18.46 -3.33 14.04
N CYS A 97 -17.90 -4.52 13.79
CA CYS A 97 -18.62 -5.79 13.99
C CYS A 97 -17.82 -6.81 14.83
N SER A 98 -16.65 -6.41 15.32
CA SER A 98 -15.75 -7.21 16.17
C SER A 98 -15.29 -8.54 15.58
N ARG A 99 -15.55 -8.80 14.30
CA ARG A 99 -15.04 -9.99 13.59
C ARG A 99 -13.53 -9.92 13.48
N THR A 100 -12.90 -11.06 13.71
CA THR A 100 -11.46 -11.24 13.62
C THR A 100 -11.10 -11.88 12.29
N TYR A 101 -10.03 -11.40 11.68
CA TYR A 101 -9.53 -11.89 10.41
C TYR A 101 -8.03 -12.15 10.50
N ARG A 102 -7.55 -13.17 9.79
CA ARG A 102 -6.13 -13.49 9.66
C ARG A 102 -5.69 -13.39 8.20
N LYS A 103 -4.67 -12.56 7.94
CA LYS A 103 -3.98 -12.50 6.65
C LYS A 103 -2.85 -13.51 6.66
N LYS A 104 -2.93 -14.48 5.73
CA LYS A 104 -1.90 -15.47 5.46
C LYS A 104 -1.54 -15.38 3.98
N ASP A 105 -0.36 -14.86 3.67
CA ASP A 105 0.10 -14.62 2.29
C ASP A 105 -0.94 -13.81 1.47
N LYS A 106 -1.52 -14.44 0.44
CA LYS A 106 -2.52 -13.85 -0.47
C LYS A 106 -3.96 -14.14 -0.05
N ARG A 107 -4.20 -14.69 1.14
CA ARG A 107 -5.55 -15.05 1.61
C ARG A 107 -5.89 -14.34 2.92
N PHE A 108 -7.17 -14.00 3.04
CA PHE A 108 -7.80 -13.45 4.23
C PHE A 108 -8.80 -14.48 4.75
N TRP A 109 -8.61 -14.90 5.99
CA TRP A 109 -9.44 -15.88 6.67
C TRP A 109 -10.27 -15.19 7.74
N GLU A 110 -11.55 -15.52 7.87
CA GLU A 110 -12.39 -15.11 8.99
C GLU A 110 -12.23 -16.12 10.13
N VAL A 111 -11.94 -15.63 11.32
CA VAL A 111 -11.73 -16.44 12.53
C VAL A 111 -12.99 -16.37 13.38
N SER A 112 -13.62 -17.52 13.62
CA SER A 112 -14.80 -17.64 14.50
C SER A 112 -14.39 -17.57 15.98
N SER A 113 -15.36 -17.40 16.88
CA SER A 113 -15.16 -17.44 18.33
C SER A 113 -14.47 -18.71 18.81
N ASP A 114 -14.74 -19.82 18.12
CA ASP A 114 -14.24 -21.15 18.47
C ASP A 114 -12.82 -21.39 17.93
N GLY A 115 -12.21 -20.37 17.31
CA GLY A 115 -10.89 -20.43 16.69
C GLY A 115 -10.87 -21.08 15.30
N SER A 116 -12.02 -21.53 14.79
CA SER A 116 -12.13 -22.06 13.43
C SER A 116 -11.88 -20.97 12.39
N GLU A 117 -11.11 -21.30 11.35
CA GLU A 117 -10.79 -20.38 10.27
C GLU A 117 -11.58 -20.74 9.01
N THR A 118 -12.31 -19.78 8.45
CA THR A 118 -13.04 -19.93 7.20
C THR A 118 -12.45 -19.03 6.12
N PRO A 119 -12.30 -19.51 4.87
CA PRO A 119 -11.78 -18.68 3.79
C PRO A 119 -12.77 -17.55 3.51
N PHE A 120 -12.27 -16.31 3.44
CA PHE A 120 -13.10 -15.14 3.17
C PHE A 120 -12.78 -14.55 1.80
N MET A 121 -11.53 -14.12 1.60
CA MET A 121 -11.11 -13.52 0.33
C MET A 121 -9.68 -13.87 -0.04
N VAL A 122 -9.41 -13.89 -1.33
CA VAL A 122 -8.09 -14.13 -1.92
C VAL A 122 -7.68 -12.96 -2.81
N ILE A 123 -6.39 -12.61 -2.79
CA ILE A 123 -5.81 -11.63 -3.70
C ILE A 123 -5.69 -12.27 -5.08
N SER A 124 -6.42 -11.71 -6.06
CA SER A 124 -6.34 -12.08 -7.47
C SER A 124 -4.97 -11.75 -8.08
N LYS A 125 -4.68 -12.28 -9.28
CA LYS A 125 -3.48 -11.93 -10.05
C LYS A 125 -3.31 -10.42 -10.29
N TRP A 126 -4.41 -9.66 -10.23
CA TRP A 126 -4.43 -8.21 -10.42
C TRP A 126 -4.35 -7.42 -9.12
N GLY A 127 -4.13 -8.08 -7.97
CA GLY A 127 -3.99 -7.43 -6.67
C GLY A 127 -5.30 -6.99 -6.02
N ARG A 128 -6.45 -7.33 -6.61
CA ARG A 128 -7.78 -7.09 -6.04
C ARG A 128 -8.24 -8.28 -5.22
N TRP A 129 -8.92 -8.02 -4.11
CA TRP A 129 -9.58 -9.05 -3.32
C TRP A 129 -10.82 -9.59 -4.04
N GLN A 130 -10.96 -10.91 -4.04
CA GLN A 130 -12.09 -11.62 -4.59
C GLN A 130 -12.61 -12.62 -3.55
N ILE A 131 -13.92 -12.85 -3.56
CA ILE A 131 -14.53 -13.88 -2.71
C ILE A 131 -13.95 -15.22 -3.14
N GLU A 132 -13.42 -15.97 -2.18
CA GLU A 132 -12.98 -17.34 -2.43
C GLU A 132 -14.23 -18.21 -2.60
N ASN A 133 -14.65 -18.42 -3.84
CA ASN A 133 -15.69 -19.39 -4.16
C ASN A 133 -15.11 -20.77 -3.87
N THR A 134 -15.35 -21.28 -2.68
CA THR A 134 -15.12 -22.69 -2.36
C THR A 134 -16.10 -23.52 -3.18
N GLU A 135 -15.73 -23.90 -4.41
CA GLU A 135 -16.19 -25.17 -4.93
C GLU A 135 -15.71 -26.25 -3.94
N PRO A 136 -16.60 -27.13 -3.46
CA PRO A 136 -16.19 -28.21 -2.59
C PRO A 136 -15.10 -29.02 -3.30
N PRO A 137 -14.09 -29.52 -2.57
CA PRO A 137 -13.08 -30.39 -3.17
C PRO A 137 -13.82 -31.55 -3.85
N ILE A 138 -13.64 -31.67 -5.17
CA ILE A 138 -14.07 -32.84 -5.92
C ILE A 138 -13.26 -33.99 -5.31
N HIS A 139 -13.87 -34.73 -4.39
CA HIS A 139 -13.36 -36.02 -3.97
C HIS A 139 -13.39 -36.91 -5.21
N SER A 140 -12.25 -36.99 -5.91
CA SER A 140 -11.99 -38.08 -6.83
C SER A 140 -11.84 -39.33 -5.96
N SER A 141 -12.98 -40.01 -5.78
CA SER A 141 -13.10 -41.38 -5.30
C SER A 141 -12.27 -42.35 -6.13
#